data_AF-A0A4R2CJP7-F1
#
_entry.id   AF-A0A4R2CJP7-F1
#
_cell.length_a   1.000
_cell.length_b   1.000
_cell.length_c   1.000
_cell.angle_alpha   90.00
_cell.angle_beta   90.00
_cell.angle_gamma   90.00
#
_symmetry.space_group_name_H-M   'P 1'
#
loop_
_entity.id
_entity.type
_entity.pdbx_description
1 polymer ?
#
loop_
_entity_poly.entity_id
_entity_poly.type
_entity_poly.pdbx_seq_one_letter_code
_entity_poly.pdbx_strand_id
1 'polypeptide(L)'
;MTRRPAQLTRAVRTTTAALAVSAVLAAGLSTTSQAGPAAAAVPVDYCVGQCADIVPPGQNGNATFTDLLLFKGFGTRPPHFSDTVKPYERLVWNFQGITDDGLAPYFDDASFGVRPGDVASTIHPRADVTIVRDKSRGIPHITGTTREGTMFGAGYAGARDRLFVMDVFRHLGRGQLTPFAGGAAGNRAFEQELWRTAPYTEVELQKQFDDADERYGANGVRMQQDIQAWVDGVNHYIDTVGIAYPGEYVALGLPTPQAWKVTDVVATAAVVAGIFGTGGGGEMESALALLEAQAKYGVAEGTKVWEAFRSQNDPEANTTVHNGATFPYGTTPANPAGRAMPDRGSVTPEPEVVDQTGSAGIAKTLKPKSSTGIKPPNKAQGKESLKGIFDGGVFPEGFGPKGMSNALLVSGAHTESGNPVAVYGPQTSYFAPQLLLRQELQGPGVSSRGIAFAGLNFYTLIGRGADYSWSATSAGQDITDTYAVELCEPGGGTPTKNSTHYLFRNQCVPIEKLERHNAWYPSLGSSEPAGSYTLVAQRTKYGIVTHRGAVGGKPVLFTKNRSTYGNEVGSALGFMLFNDPDAIHSAQDFQNAATNIGYTFNWFYTDKTDIAYFNSGDKPGPADRGRPEPADLEHL
;
A
#
# COMPACT_ATOMS: atom_id res chain seq x y z
N MET A 1 -59.12 59.19 -50.06
CA MET A 1 -60.30 58.54 -49.47
C MET A 1 -59.94 58.13 -48.05
N THR A 2 -60.16 59.02 -47.06
CA THR A 2 -61.37 59.11 -46.18
C THR A 2 -61.25 58.17 -44.97
N ARG A 3 -60.72 58.62 -43.82
CA ARG A 3 -61.42 59.25 -42.67
C ARG A 3 -62.70 58.52 -42.22
N ARG A 4 -62.61 57.90 -41.01
CA ARG A 4 -63.56 57.80 -39.85
C ARG A 4 -65.05 57.50 -40.12
N PRO A 5 -65.73 56.67 -39.27
CA PRO A 5 -66.12 57.13 -37.92
C PRO A 5 -66.17 56.05 -36.81
N ALA A 6 -66.54 56.52 -35.62
CA ALA A 6 -66.69 55.83 -34.33
C ALA A 6 -68.10 55.25 -34.10
N GLN A 7 -68.22 54.28 -33.17
CA GLN A 7 -69.41 53.95 -32.33
C GLN A 7 -68.92 52.96 -31.23
N LEU A 8 -69.01 53.23 -29.90
CA LEU A 8 -70.17 53.19 -28.97
C LEU A 8 -70.90 51.83 -29.01
N THR A 9 -70.82 50.92 -28.01
CA THR A 9 -71.59 50.98 -26.75
C THR A 9 -71.23 49.86 -25.73
N ARG A 10 -71.15 50.30 -24.46
CA ARG A 10 -71.37 49.72 -23.11
C ARG A 10 -72.20 48.42 -22.92
N ALA A 11 -71.77 47.58 -21.96
CA ALA A 11 -72.52 46.96 -20.83
C ALA A 11 -71.61 45.94 -20.07
N VAL A 12 -71.51 45.77 -18.74
CA VAL A 12 -72.09 46.36 -17.51
C VAL A 12 -71.10 46.09 -16.34
N ARG A 13 -71.03 47.04 -15.40
CA ARG A 13 -70.30 47.05 -14.10
C ARG A 13 -70.82 45.98 -13.13
N THR A 14 -70.07 45.49 -12.14
CA THR A 14 -69.97 46.10 -10.78
C THR A 14 -68.83 45.45 -9.96
N THR A 15 -67.77 46.18 -9.62
CA THR A 15 -67.49 46.82 -8.31
C THR A 15 -67.24 45.88 -7.12
N THR A 16 -65.99 45.85 -6.66
CA THR A 16 -65.65 46.35 -5.31
C THR A 16 -64.17 46.69 -5.25
N ALA A 17 -63.88 47.94 -4.86
CA ALA A 17 -62.56 48.43 -4.53
C ALA A 17 -62.52 48.67 -3.02
N ALA A 18 -61.38 48.42 -2.37
CA ALA A 18 -60.60 49.46 -1.69
C ALA A 18 -59.76 48.91 -0.52
N LEU A 19 -58.61 49.58 -0.34
CA LEU A 19 -57.87 49.83 0.89
C LEU A 19 -56.89 48.75 1.38
N ALA A 20 -55.63 48.99 1.00
CA ALA A 20 -54.47 48.63 1.80
C ALA A 20 -54.51 49.35 3.15
N VAL A 21 -54.46 48.57 4.23
CA VAL A 21 -54.07 49.01 5.57
C VAL A 21 -53.03 48.03 6.07
N SER A 22 -51.84 48.55 6.35
CA SER A 22 -50.75 47.87 7.02
C SER A 22 -51.18 47.44 8.42
N ALA A 23 -51.07 46.15 8.72
CA ALA A 23 -51.12 45.63 10.08
C ALA A 23 -50.00 44.61 10.25
N VAL A 24 -49.11 44.93 11.18
CA VAL A 24 -48.01 44.13 11.70
C VAL A 24 -48.52 42.74 12.11
N LEU A 25 -48.06 41.68 11.45
CA LEU A 25 -48.17 40.32 11.97
C LEU A 25 -46.88 39.95 12.70
N ALA A 26 -47.03 39.67 14.00
CA ALA A 26 -46.02 39.11 14.85
C ALA A 26 -45.54 37.77 14.28
N ALA A 27 -44.23 37.68 14.04
CA ALA A 27 -43.56 36.44 13.72
C ALA A 27 -43.60 35.51 14.93
N GLY A 28 -44.34 34.40 14.82
CA GLY A 28 -44.10 33.23 15.64
C GLY A 28 -42.76 32.61 15.22
N LEU A 29 -41.74 32.80 16.04
CA LEU A 29 -40.46 32.10 15.93
C LEU A 29 -40.71 30.62 16.21
N SER A 30 -41.04 29.85 15.18
CA SER A 30 -40.83 28.41 15.18
C SER A 30 -39.33 28.18 15.11
N THR A 31 -38.69 28.06 16.26
CA THR A 31 -37.33 27.54 16.35
C THR A 31 -37.36 26.10 15.86
N THR A 32 -37.00 25.88 14.59
CA THR A 32 -36.56 24.56 14.16
C THR A 32 -35.34 24.24 15.00
N SER A 33 -35.50 23.43 16.04
CA SER A 33 -34.37 22.86 16.75
C SER A 33 -33.57 22.11 15.70
N GLN A 34 -32.44 22.68 15.27
CA GLN A 34 -31.38 21.88 14.68
C GLN A 34 -31.10 20.80 15.71
N ALA A 35 -31.52 19.57 15.41
CA ALA A 35 -31.05 18.42 16.17
C ALA A 35 -29.53 18.54 16.19
N GLY A 36 -28.95 18.64 17.38
CA GLY A 36 -27.50 18.57 17.53
C GLY A 36 -27.00 17.32 16.80
N PRO A 37 -25.76 17.32 16.29
CA PRO A 37 -25.19 16.15 15.62
C PRO A 37 -25.48 14.93 16.48
N ALA A 38 -26.16 13.93 15.89
CA ALA A 38 -26.51 12.71 16.59
C ALA A 38 -25.22 12.14 17.19
N ALA A 39 -25.21 11.90 18.50
CA ALA A 39 -24.05 11.32 19.16
C ALA A 39 -23.69 10.02 18.43
N ALA A 40 -22.44 9.89 18.00
CA ALA A 40 -21.96 8.66 17.39
C ALA A 40 -22.20 7.50 18.37
N ALA A 41 -22.74 6.38 17.86
CA ALA A 41 -22.94 5.20 18.69
C ALA A 41 -21.59 4.75 19.25
N VAL A 42 -21.53 4.51 20.56
CA VAL A 42 -20.36 3.91 21.19
C VAL A 42 -20.35 2.43 20.75
N PRO A 43 -19.30 1.96 20.06
CA PRO A 43 -19.22 0.57 19.64
C PRO A 43 -19.20 -0.34 20.87
N VAL A 44 -19.90 -1.47 20.80
CA VAL A 44 -19.78 -2.51 21.82
C VAL A 44 -18.40 -3.15 21.67
N ASP A 45 -17.63 -3.13 22.76
CA ASP A 45 -16.29 -3.71 22.77
C ASP A 45 -16.30 -5.12 23.39
N TYR A 46 -16.05 -6.13 22.55
CA TYR A 46 -15.97 -7.52 22.99
C TYR A 46 -14.55 -7.97 23.37
N CYS A 47 -13.57 -7.06 23.45
CA CYS A 47 -12.22 -7.43 23.83
C CYS A 47 -12.08 -7.91 25.26
N VAL A 48 -12.87 -7.36 26.20
CA VAL A 48 -12.93 -7.78 27.61
C VAL A 48 -11.55 -8.06 28.27
N GLY A 49 -10.52 -7.30 27.90
CA GLY A 49 -9.14 -7.46 28.41
C GLY A 49 -8.31 -8.58 27.77
N GLN A 50 -8.78 -9.19 26.68
CA GLN A 50 -8.13 -10.30 25.97
C GLN A 50 -7.55 -9.90 24.59
N CYS A 51 -7.69 -8.63 24.20
CA CYS A 51 -7.08 -8.11 22.98
C CYS A 51 -5.87 -7.25 23.34
N ALA A 52 -4.73 -7.53 22.72
CA ALA A 52 -3.55 -6.70 22.87
C ALA A 52 -2.84 -6.51 21.53
N ASP A 53 -2.27 -5.33 21.31
CA ASP A 53 -1.50 -5.00 20.12
C ASP A 53 -0.21 -4.25 20.47
N ILE A 54 0.74 -4.23 19.53
CA ILE A 54 1.90 -3.35 19.64
C ILE A 54 2.47 -3.04 18.25
N VAL A 55 2.88 -1.79 18.06
CA VAL A 55 3.62 -1.34 16.88
C VAL A 55 4.91 -0.65 17.32
N PRO A 56 6.03 -1.36 17.32
CA PRO A 56 7.37 -0.79 17.49
C PRO A 56 7.76 0.09 16.29
N PRO A 57 8.57 1.15 16.45
CA PRO A 57 9.09 1.72 17.70
C PRO A 57 8.16 2.70 18.41
N GLY A 58 7.12 3.25 17.77
CA GLY A 58 6.21 4.20 18.41
C GLY A 58 5.13 4.72 17.48
N GLN A 59 4.09 5.34 18.07
CA GLN A 59 2.96 5.89 17.33
C GLN A 59 3.28 7.24 16.69
N ASN A 60 4.10 8.09 17.29
CA ASN A 60 4.40 9.41 16.74
C ASN A 60 5.60 9.35 15.80
N GLY A 61 5.43 9.78 14.56
CA GLY A 61 6.47 9.80 13.54
C GLY A 61 6.80 11.21 13.09
N ASN A 62 6.19 12.22 13.72
CA ASN A 62 6.44 13.62 13.42
C ASN A 62 7.46 14.20 14.40
N ALA A 63 8.42 14.94 13.85
CA ALA A 63 9.38 15.74 14.60
C ALA A 63 9.47 17.11 13.91
N THR A 64 9.23 18.20 14.64
CA THR A 64 9.44 19.54 14.09
C THR A 64 10.93 19.81 13.87
N PHE A 65 11.29 20.87 13.13
CA PHE A 65 12.70 21.22 12.98
C PHE A 65 13.39 21.49 14.33
N THR A 66 12.66 22.09 15.28
CA THR A 66 13.14 22.27 16.66
C THR A 66 13.39 20.93 17.35
N ASP A 67 12.49 19.96 17.20
CA ASP A 67 12.68 18.61 17.76
C ASP A 67 13.91 17.92 17.16
N LEU A 68 14.14 18.07 15.85
CA LEU A 68 15.34 17.56 15.20
C LEU A 68 16.61 18.19 15.81
N LEU A 69 16.62 19.51 16.04
CA LEU A 69 17.75 20.18 16.70
C LEU A 69 17.95 19.72 18.15
N LEU A 70 16.87 19.52 18.91
CA LEU A 70 16.92 19.00 20.28
C LEU A 70 17.45 17.56 20.31
N PHE A 71 17.02 16.71 19.38
CA PHE A 71 17.56 15.38 19.23
C PHE A 71 19.05 15.41 18.90
N LYS A 72 19.47 16.30 17.99
CA LYS A 72 20.89 16.46 17.66
C LYS A 72 21.71 16.92 18.87
N GLY A 73 21.25 17.94 19.58
CA GLY A 73 22.00 18.51 20.71
C GLY A 73 22.00 17.64 21.97
N PHE A 74 20.90 16.95 22.26
CA PHE A 74 20.65 16.34 23.57
C PHE A 74 20.14 14.89 23.51
N GLY A 75 19.85 14.35 22.33
CA GLY A 75 19.26 13.02 22.16
C GLY A 75 17.76 12.93 22.53
N THR A 76 17.12 14.07 22.79
CA THR A 76 15.69 14.14 23.14
C THR A 76 14.83 13.85 21.91
N ARG A 77 13.92 12.88 22.02
CA ARG A 77 12.94 12.56 20.98
C ARG A 77 11.57 13.13 21.34
N PRO A 78 10.71 13.42 20.35
CA PRO A 78 9.31 13.70 20.61
C PRO A 78 8.64 12.58 21.43
N PRO A 79 7.59 12.90 22.21
CA PRO A 79 6.76 11.89 22.86
C PRO A 79 6.27 10.85 21.85
N HIS A 80 6.14 9.60 22.30
CA HIS A 80 5.64 8.47 21.52
C HIS A 80 6.42 8.10 20.26
N PHE A 81 7.64 8.64 20.08
CA PHE A 81 8.46 8.36 18.90
C PHE A 81 9.12 6.97 18.93
N SER A 82 9.45 6.47 20.13
CA SER A 82 10.20 5.23 20.30
C SER A 82 9.84 4.43 21.58
N ASP A 83 8.69 4.72 22.18
CA ASP A 83 8.34 4.20 23.51
C ASP A 83 7.80 2.76 23.52
N THR A 84 7.49 2.16 22.36
CA THR A 84 7.08 0.75 22.26
C THR A 84 8.29 -0.18 22.06
N VAL A 85 9.47 0.34 21.67
CA VAL A 85 10.68 -0.49 21.46
C VAL A 85 11.09 -1.24 22.72
N LYS A 86 11.38 -0.53 23.81
CA LYS A 86 11.92 -1.15 25.03
C LYS A 86 10.96 -2.14 25.65
N PRO A 87 9.65 -1.84 25.79
CA PRO A 87 8.68 -2.83 26.25
C PRO A 87 8.72 -4.11 25.42
N TYR A 88 8.68 -4.00 24.09
CA TYR A 88 8.65 -5.15 23.19
C TYR A 88 9.96 -5.94 23.17
N GLU A 89 11.11 -5.25 23.19
CA GLU A 89 12.45 -5.88 23.20
C GLU A 89 12.63 -6.83 24.39
N ARG A 90 12.02 -6.53 25.54
CA ARG A 90 12.09 -7.40 26.73
C ARG A 90 11.52 -8.79 26.47
N LEU A 91 10.58 -8.95 25.53
CA LEU A 91 9.99 -10.24 25.19
C LEU A 91 11.04 -11.23 24.70
N VAL A 92 12.08 -10.76 23.99
CA VAL A 92 13.19 -11.60 23.49
C VAL A 92 13.92 -12.32 24.62
N TRP A 93 14.00 -11.70 25.80
CA TRP A 93 14.74 -12.21 26.94
C TRP A 93 13.86 -12.90 27.97
N ASN A 94 12.55 -12.64 27.94
CA ASN A 94 11.59 -13.05 28.97
C ASN A 94 10.43 -13.89 28.44
N PHE A 95 10.51 -14.45 27.23
CA PHE A 95 9.39 -15.21 26.64
C PHE A 95 9.09 -16.54 27.36
N GLN A 96 10.05 -17.10 28.10
CA GLN A 96 9.87 -18.39 28.77
C GLN A 96 8.89 -18.26 29.95
N GLY A 97 7.79 -19.03 29.91
CA GLY A 97 6.82 -19.10 31.00
C GLY A 97 5.85 -17.91 31.09
N ILE A 98 5.71 -17.11 30.04
CA ILE A 98 4.68 -16.06 29.98
C ILE A 98 3.29 -16.70 30.01
N THR A 99 2.45 -16.21 30.91
CA THR A 99 1.00 -16.46 30.97
C THR A 99 0.24 -15.27 30.37
N ASP A 100 -1.07 -15.39 30.19
CA ASP A 100 -1.91 -14.31 29.67
C ASP A 100 -1.79 -13.01 30.51
N ASP A 101 -1.85 -13.13 31.84
CA ASP A 101 -1.62 -12.00 32.77
C ASP A 101 -0.22 -11.37 32.64
N GLY A 102 0.75 -12.14 32.10
CA GLY A 102 2.12 -11.72 31.87
C GLY A 102 2.34 -10.97 30.55
N LEU A 103 1.32 -10.77 29.71
CA LEU A 103 1.45 -10.10 28.40
C LEU A 103 1.42 -8.57 28.48
N ALA A 104 0.69 -8.00 29.45
CA ALA A 104 0.52 -6.55 29.61
C ALA A 104 1.81 -5.71 29.68
N PRO A 105 2.97 -6.22 30.16
CA PRO A 105 4.24 -5.49 30.09
C PRO A 105 4.82 -5.34 28.67
N TYR A 106 4.34 -6.10 27.70
CA TYR A 106 4.88 -6.18 26.33
C TYR A 106 3.94 -5.63 25.27
N PHE A 107 2.62 -5.73 25.49
CA PHE A 107 1.60 -5.30 24.54
C PHE A 107 0.69 -4.26 25.17
N ASP A 108 0.09 -3.42 24.32
CA ASP A 108 -0.88 -2.41 24.73
C ASP A 108 -2.31 -2.97 24.62
N ASP A 109 -3.20 -2.49 25.49
CA ASP A 109 -4.62 -2.81 25.44
C ASP A 109 -5.24 -2.34 24.11
N ALA A 110 -5.92 -3.27 23.42
CA ALA A 110 -6.52 -3.04 22.11
C ALA A 110 -8.06 -2.89 22.17
N SER A 111 -8.59 -2.56 23.35
CA SER A 111 -9.97 -2.15 23.53
C SER A 111 -10.31 -0.87 22.76
N PHE A 112 -11.60 -0.71 22.45
CA PHE A 112 -12.10 0.51 21.81
C PHE A 112 -12.20 1.67 22.80
N GLY A 113 -11.99 2.87 22.28
CA GLY A 113 -12.02 4.11 23.03
C GLY A 113 -10.82 4.33 23.95
N VAL A 114 -10.86 5.45 24.66
CA VAL A 114 -9.80 5.87 25.60
C VAL A 114 -10.37 5.93 27.00
N ARG A 115 -9.69 5.29 27.96
CA ARG A 115 -10.07 5.37 29.38
C ARG A 115 -10.02 6.83 29.86
N PRO A 116 -10.95 7.31 30.71
CA PRO A 116 -10.98 8.72 31.12
C PRO A 116 -9.66 9.26 31.70
N GLY A 117 -8.91 8.44 32.45
CA GLY A 117 -7.60 8.82 33.00
C GLY A 117 -6.42 8.77 32.02
N ASP A 118 -6.63 8.23 30.81
CA ASP A 118 -5.63 8.09 29.76
C ASP A 118 -5.87 9.05 28.59
N VAL A 119 -6.83 9.97 28.69
CA VAL A 119 -7.06 11.00 27.65
C VAL A 119 -5.94 12.05 27.71
N ALA A 120 -5.16 12.18 26.65
CA ALA A 120 -4.17 13.25 26.50
C ALA A 120 -4.77 14.51 25.86
N SER A 121 -5.60 14.35 24.84
CA SER A 121 -6.23 15.46 24.13
C SER A 121 -7.50 15.02 23.42
N THR A 122 -8.43 15.95 23.27
CA THR A 122 -9.62 15.81 22.42
C THR A 122 -9.69 17.02 21.50
N ILE A 123 -9.83 16.79 20.20
CA ILE A 123 -9.95 17.84 19.19
C ILE A 123 -11.12 17.57 18.24
N HIS A 124 -11.62 18.63 17.62
CA HIS A 124 -12.73 18.60 16.66
C HIS A 124 -12.33 19.36 15.40
N PRO A 125 -11.58 18.73 14.46
CA PRO A 125 -11.16 19.41 13.23
C PRO A 125 -12.36 19.73 12.31
N ARG A 126 -13.51 19.07 12.52
CA ARG A 126 -14.80 19.33 11.88
C ARG A 126 -15.93 19.10 12.89
N ALA A 127 -17.10 19.67 12.66
CA ALA A 127 -18.23 19.62 13.60
C ALA A 127 -18.76 18.19 13.87
N ASP A 128 -18.59 17.28 12.92
CA ASP A 128 -19.01 15.88 13.00
C ASP A 128 -17.82 14.93 13.27
N VAL A 129 -16.66 15.45 13.67
CA VAL A 129 -15.44 14.66 13.94
C VAL A 129 -14.93 14.93 15.35
N THR A 130 -14.62 13.86 16.06
CA THR A 130 -13.91 13.88 17.35
C THR A 130 -12.68 13.00 17.23
N ILE A 131 -11.51 13.54 17.59
CA ILE A 131 -10.28 12.75 17.70
C ILE A 131 -9.81 12.85 19.14
N VAL A 132 -9.83 11.72 19.84
CA VAL A 132 -9.24 11.58 21.17
C VAL A 132 -7.88 10.89 21.01
N ARG A 133 -6.82 11.46 21.59
CA ARG A 133 -5.53 10.77 21.70
C ARG A 133 -5.31 10.28 23.10
N ASP A 134 -4.87 9.04 23.22
CA ASP A 134 -4.42 8.51 24.50
C ASP A 134 -3.10 9.16 24.96
N LYS A 135 -2.79 9.06 26.25
CA LYS A 135 -1.56 9.55 26.88
C LYS A 135 -0.48 8.48 26.93
N SER A 136 -0.87 7.21 26.92
CA SER A 136 0.04 6.08 27.04
C SER A 136 0.94 5.92 25.81
N ARG A 137 0.38 6.10 24.61
CA ARG A 137 1.00 5.83 23.31
C ARG A 137 0.72 6.88 22.24
N GLY A 138 -0.19 7.82 22.45
CA GLY A 138 -0.59 8.82 21.48
C GLY A 138 -1.46 8.28 20.34
N ILE A 139 -2.11 7.12 20.47
CA ILE A 139 -2.93 6.53 19.39
C ILE A 139 -4.16 7.42 19.17
N PRO A 140 -4.51 7.75 17.90
CA PRO A 140 -5.72 8.48 17.60
C PRO A 140 -6.94 7.54 17.58
N HIS A 141 -7.94 7.89 18.37
CA HIS A 141 -9.28 7.31 18.36
C HIS A 141 -10.21 8.30 17.66
N ILE A 142 -10.59 7.96 16.43
CA ILE A 142 -11.36 8.82 15.52
C ILE A 142 -12.82 8.40 15.54
N THR A 143 -13.70 9.32 15.89
CA THR A 143 -15.15 9.12 15.88
C THR A 143 -15.81 10.16 14.99
N GLY A 144 -16.58 9.70 14.02
CA GLY A 144 -17.38 10.54 13.13
C GLY A 144 -18.88 10.27 13.29
N THR A 145 -19.71 11.30 13.24
CA THR A 145 -21.18 11.12 13.16
C THR A 145 -21.65 10.82 11.73
N THR A 146 -20.75 10.97 10.75
CA THR A 146 -20.92 10.55 9.36
C THR A 146 -19.71 9.73 8.93
N ARG A 147 -19.87 8.84 7.94
CA ARG A 147 -18.74 8.07 7.38
C ARG A 147 -17.65 8.99 6.82
N GLU A 148 -18.07 10.01 6.07
CA GLU A 148 -17.19 11.04 5.52
C GLU A 148 -16.36 11.71 6.62
N GLY A 149 -16.98 12.02 7.77
CA GLY A 149 -16.29 12.59 8.93
C GLY A 149 -15.26 11.63 9.51
N THR A 150 -15.58 10.34 9.63
CA THR A 150 -14.61 9.34 10.09
C THR A 150 -13.40 9.25 9.15
N MET A 151 -13.62 9.22 7.83
CA MET A 151 -12.54 9.17 6.83
C MET A 151 -11.68 10.43 6.84
N PHE A 152 -12.31 11.61 6.91
CA PHE A 152 -11.63 12.89 7.10
C PHE A 152 -10.78 12.92 8.38
N GLY A 153 -11.34 12.47 9.50
CA GLY A 153 -10.63 12.39 10.77
C GLY A 153 -9.41 11.47 10.71
N ALA A 154 -9.52 10.34 9.99
CA ALA A 154 -8.42 9.42 9.76
C ALA A 154 -7.29 10.06 8.94
N GLY A 155 -7.62 10.82 7.89
CA GLY A 155 -6.65 11.60 7.11
C GLY A 155 -5.92 12.65 7.94
N TYR A 156 -6.68 13.43 8.72
CA TYR A 156 -6.12 14.44 9.62
C TYR A 156 -5.16 13.82 10.66
N ALA A 157 -5.59 12.74 11.31
CA ALA A 157 -4.78 12.07 12.34
C ALA A 157 -3.53 11.40 11.75
N GLY A 158 -3.66 10.76 10.57
CA GLY A 158 -2.56 10.13 9.85
C GLY A 158 -1.50 11.15 9.43
N ALA A 159 -1.92 12.27 8.85
CA ALA A 159 -1.02 13.37 8.49
C ALA A 159 -0.28 13.93 9.73
N ARG A 160 -0.99 14.13 10.84
CA ARG A 160 -0.37 14.58 12.09
C ARG A 160 0.76 13.67 12.58
N ASP A 161 0.64 12.36 12.36
CA ASP A 161 1.59 11.37 12.85
C ASP A 161 2.67 11.00 11.84
N ARG A 162 2.40 11.12 10.53
CA ARG A 162 3.23 10.51 9.46
C ARG A 162 3.42 11.36 8.20
N LEU A 163 3.05 12.64 8.17
CA LEU A 163 3.05 13.44 6.92
C LEU A 163 4.34 13.32 6.07
N PHE A 164 5.53 13.38 6.67
CA PHE A 164 6.77 13.24 5.89
C PHE A 164 6.96 11.83 5.30
N VAL A 165 6.63 10.77 6.07
CA VAL A 165 6.69 9.38 5.58
C VAL A 165 5.66 9.16 4.47
N MET A 166 4.47 9.74 4.60
CA MET A 166 3.46 9.73 3.55
C MET A 166 4.01 10.37 2.27
N ASP A 167 4.69 11.51 2.41
CA ASP A 167 5.33 12.20 1.28
C ASP A 167 6.47 11.37 0.65
N VAL A 168 7.27 10.67 1.45
CA VAL A 168 8.28 9.73 0.95
C VAL A 168 7.62 8.69 0.02
N PHE A 169 6.50 8.09 0.42
CA PHE A 169 5.84 7.08 -0.40
C PHE A 169 5.21 7.65 -1.68
N ARG A 170 4.54 8.81 -1.64
CA ARG A 170 3.95 9.38 -2.86
C ARG A 170 5.00 9.81 -3.89
N HIS A 171 6.20 10.21 -3.45
CA HIS A 171 7.32 10.53 -4.35
C HIS A 171 7.98 9.26 -4.87
N LEU A 172 8.19 8.26 -4.03
CA LEU A 172 8.70 6.96 -4.46
C LEU A 172 7.82 6.31 -5.52
N GLY A 173 6.50 6.31 -5.34
CA GLY A 173 5.54 5.76 -6.32
C GLY A 173 5.54 6.48 -7.67
N ARG A 174 6.23 7.62 -7.78
CA ARG A 174 6.41 8.41 -9.01
C ARG A 174 7.84 8.36 -9.58
N GLY A 175 8.72 7.58 -8.95
CA GLY A 175 10.15 7.60 -9.23
C GLY A 175 10.77 8.97 -8.94
N GLN A 176 10.37 9.64 -7.86
CA GLN A 176 10.83 10.99 -7.46
C GLN A 176 11.34 11.04 -6.02
N LEU A 177 11.69 9.90 -5.44
CA LEU A 177 12.31 9.79 -4.12
C LEU A 177 13.65 10.53 -4.05
N THR A 178 14.51 10.45 -5.07
CA THR A 178 15.87 10.99 -4.98
C THR A 178 15.95 12.52 -5.03
N PRO A 179 15.12 13.24 -5.82
CA PRO A 179 15.00 14.70 -5.68
C PRO A 179 14.35 15.13 -4.36
N PHE A 180 13.49 14.28 -3.76
CA PHE A 180 12.77 14.61 -2.53
C PHE A 180 13.60 14.35 -1.26
N ALA A 181 14.15 13.15 -1.10
CA ALA A 181 14.84 12.69 0.11
C ALA A 181 16.37 12.58 -0.05
N GLY A 182 16.92 13.03 -1.18
CA GLY A 182 18.36 12.98 -1.48
C GLY A 182 18.81 11.67 -2.15
N GLY A 183 20.02 11.69 -2.72
CA GLY A 183 20.55 10.62 -3.58
C GLY A 183 21.35 9.52 -2.89
N ALA A 184 21.05 9.23 -1.63
CA ALA A 184 21.68 8.13 -0.89
C ALA A 184 21.48 6.79 -1.61
N ALA A 185 22.45 5.88 -1.50
CA ALA A 185 22.43 4.62 -2.25
C ALA A 185 21.16 3.80 -2.04
N GLY A 186 20.61 3.77 -0.82
CA GLY A 186 19.33 3.11 -0.51
C GLY A 186 18.14 3.76 -1.24
N ASN A 187 18.07 5.10 -1.26
CA ASN A 187 17.02 5.82 -1.98
C ASN A 187 17.08 5.55 -3.49
N ARG A 188 18.29 5.54 -4.07
CA ARG A 188 18.49 5.27 -5.50
C ARG A 188 18.05 3.87 -5.89
N ALA A 189 18.53 2.85 -5.15
CA ALA A 189 18.21 1.46 -5.44
C ALA A 189 16.70 1.20 -5.35
N PHE A 190 16.07 1.73 -4.30
CA PHE A 190 14.66 1.49 -4.07
C PHE A 190 13.75 2.22 -5.06
N GLU A 191 14.10 3.45 -5.43
CA GLU A 191 13.40 4.18 -6.49
C GLU A 191 13.48 3.45 -7.84
N GLN A 192 14.65 2.93 -8.18
CA GLN A 192 14.90 2.19 -9.42
C GLN A 192 14.08 0.89 -9.48
N GLU A 193 14.05 0.12 -8.38
CA GLU A 193 13.26 -1.11 -8.27
C GLU A 193 11.76 -0.86 -8.44
N LEU A 194 11.22 0.18 -7.78
CA LEU A 194 9.81 0.54 -7.90
C LEU A 194 9.47 1.02 -9.31
N TRP A 195 10.33 1.85 -9.91
CA TRP A 195 10.13 2.35 -11.27
C TRP A 195 10.08 1.22 -12.30
N ARG A 196 10.89 0.16 -12.17
CA ARG A 196 10.80 -1.02 -13.05
C ARG A 196 9.48 -1.78 -12.93
N THR A 197 8.77 -1.64 -11.81
CA THR A 197 7.58 -2.45 -11.52
C THR A 197 6.29 -1.68 -11.79
N ALA A 198 6.25 -0.39 -11.47
CA ALA A 198 5.06 0.44 -11.54
C ALA A 198 5.35 1.88 -12.04
N PRO A 199 5.85 2.07 -13.28
CA PRO A 199 6.16 3.39 -13.83
C PRO A 199 4.89 4.13 -14.29
N TYR A 200 3.95 4.40 -13.38
CA TYR A 200 2.69 5.06 -13.72
C TYR A 200 2.89 6.55 -14.05
N THR A 201 2.17 7.01 -15.06
CA THR A 201 1.99 8.44 -15.33
C THR A 201 0.88 9.03 -14.45
N GLU A 202 0.84 10.36 -14.26
CA GLU A 202 -0.24 11.00 -13.49
C GLU A 202 -1.64 10.71 -14.06
N VAL A 203 -1.76 10.61 -15.39
CA VAL A 203 -3.03 10.27 -16.05
C VAL A 203 -3.47 8.86 -15.67
N GLU A 204 -2.54 7.92 -15.56
CA GLU A 204 -2.83 6.54 -15.18
C GLU A 204 -3.13 6.39 -13.69
N LEU A 205 -2.45 7.16 -12.84
CA LEU A 205 -2.80 7.24 -11.42
C LEU A 205 -4.23 7.78 -11.26
N GLN A 206 -4.57 8.86 -11.96
CA GLN A 206 -5.92 9.44 -11.90
C GLN A 206 -6.97 8.47 -12.43
N LYS A 207 -6.70 7.84 -13.58
CA LYS A 207 -7.62 6.86 -14.18
C LYS A 207 -7.97 5.70 -13.24
N GLN A 208 -7.02 5.22 -12.46
CA GLN A 208 -7.28 4.14 -11.49
C GLN A 208 -8.29 4.55 -10.42
N PHE A 209 -8.25 5.81 -9.98
CA PHE A 209 -9.26 6.35 -9.08
C PHE A 209 -10.60 6.56 -9.80
N ASP A 210 -10.59 7.18 -10.98
CA ASP A 210 -11.78 7.54 -11.73
C ASP A 210 -12.59 6.30 -12.16
N ASP A 211 -11.92 5.22 -12.58
CA ASP A 211 -12.57 3.99 -13.06
C ASP A 211 -13.21 3.14 -11.94
N ALA A 212 -13.07 3.52 -10.67
CA ALA A 212 -13.51 2.67 -9.56
C ALA A 212 -15.02 2.41 -9.59
N ASP A 213 -15.84 3.38 -10.00
CA ASP A 213 -17.29 3.23 -10.14
C ASP A 213 -17.68 2.26 -11.26
N GLU A 214 -16.99 2.31 -12.41
CA GLU A 214 -17.18 1.36 -13.51
C GLU A 214 -16.76 -0.05 -13.10
N ARG A 215 -15.63 -0.19 -12.39
CA ARG A 215 -15.08 -1.49 -11.99
C ARG A 215 -15.83 -2.15 -10.84
N TYR A 216 -16.30 -1.36 -9.88
CA TYR A 216 -16.83 -1.88 -8.60
C TYR A 216 -18.24 -1.37 -8.26
N GLY A 217 -18.90 -0.66 -9.19
CA GLY A 217 -20.27 -0.17 -9.01
C GLY A 217 -20.42 0.77 -7.82
N ALA A 218 -21.48 0.56 -7.03
CA ALA A 218 -21.76 1.36 -5.84
C ALA A 218 -20.63 1.32 -4.80
N ASN A 219 -19.94 0.19 -4.67
CA ASN A 219 -18.78 0.08 -3.80
C ASN A 219 -17.61 0.93 -4.31
N GLY A 220 -17.43 1.00 -5.62
CA GLY A 220 -16.44 1.88 -6.25
C GLY A 220 -16.68 3.36 -5.95
N VAL A 221 -17.93 3.80 -6.11
CA VAL A 221 -18.35 5.16 -5.73
C VAL A 221 -18.09 5.43 -4.25
N ARG A 222 -18.37 4.44 -3.38
CA ARG A 222 -18.11 4.56 -1.94
C ARG A 222 -16.61 4.73 -1.65
N MET A 223 -15.75 3.91 -2.27
CA MET A 223 -14.30 4.03 -2.12
C MET A 223 -13.78 5.39 -2.57
N GLN A 224 -14.26 5.89 -3.72
CA GLN A 224 -13.86 7.23 -4.22
C GLN A 224 -14.19 8.32 -3.20
N GLN A 225 -15.40 8.26 -2.61
CA GLN A 225 -15.84 9.21 -1.60
C GLN A 225 -15.03 9.11 -0.31
N ASP A 226 -14.73 7.89 0.16
CA ASP A 226 -13.93 7.67 1.37
C ASP A 226 -12.49 8.16 1.19
N ILE A 227 -11.86 7.86 0.04
CA ILE A 227 -10.52 8.33 -0.31
C ILE A 227 -10.50 9.87 -0.41
N GLN A 228 -11.48 10.48 -1.07
CA GLN A 228 -11.55 11.94 -1.17
C GLN A 228 -11.69 12.60 0.21
N ALA A 229 -12.59 12.10 1.06
CA ALA A 229 -12.77 12.62 2.41
C ALA A 229 -11.48 12.50 3.24
N TRP A 230 -10.76 11.38 3.11
CA TRP A 230 -9.46 11.20 3.75
C TRP A 230 -8.42 12.20 3.23
N VAL A 231 -8.33 12.43 1.91
CA VAL A 231 -7.44 13.43 1.31
C VAL A 231 -7.77 14.84 1.82
N ASP A 232 -9.06 15.18 1.95
CA ASP A 232 -9.50 16.45 2.51
C ASP A 232 -9.06 16.61 3.97
N GLY A 233 -9.06 15.53 4.75
CA GLY A 233 -8.53 15.48 6.11
C GLY A 233 -7.03 15.74 6.20
N VAL A 234 -6.25 15.12 5.31
CA VAL A 234 -4.80 15.35 5.19
C VAL A 234 -4.53 16.81 4.84
N ASN A 235 -5.24 17.35 3.85
CA ASN A 235 -5.09 18.73 3.41
C ASN A 235 -5.48 19.73 4.49
N HIS A 236 -6.54 19.46 5.24
CA HIS A 236 -6.91 20.29 6.38
C HIS A 236 -5.81 20.34 7.45
N TYR A 237 -5.12 19.23 7.73
CA TYR A 237 -3.95 19.26 8.61
C TYR A 237 -2.82 20.11 8.02
N ILE A 238 -2.48 19.92 6.75
CA ILE A 238 -1.43 20.70 6.06
C ILE A 238 -1.72 22.21 6.14
N ASP A 239 -2.97 22.61 5.92
CA ASP A 239 -3.37 24.02 5.95
C ASP A 239 -3.34 24.63 7.36
N THR A 240 -3.50 23.81 8.40
CA THR A 240 -3.67 24.27 9.78
C THR A 240 -2.45 24.05 10.68
N VAL A 241 -1.48 23.23 10.27
CA VAL A 241 -0.31 22.87 11.09
C VAL A 241 0.63 24.06 11.37
N GLY A 242 0.56 25.12 10.57
CA GLY A 242 1.40 26.31 10.74
C GLY A 242 2.88 25.96 10.60
N ILE A 243 3.71 26.29 11.59
CA ILE A 243 5.16 26.00 11.57
C ILE A 243 5.54 24.66 12.20
N ALA A 244 4.56 23.87 12.67
CA ALA A 244 4.79 22.59 13.34
C ALA A 244 4.81 21.39 12.38
N TYR A 245 4.94 21.64 11.07
CA TYR A 245 5.11 20.59 10.08
C TYR A 245 6.45 19.86 10.26
N PRO A 246 6.62 18.66 9.66
CA PRO A 246 7.83 17.86 9.84
C PRO A 246 9.11 18.64 9.51
N GLY A 247 10.10 18.57 10.40
CA GLY A 247 11.35 19.31 10.29
C GLY A 247 12.22 18.86 9.12
N GLU A 248 11.96 17.66 8.59
CA GLU A 248 12.63 17.08 7.45
C GLU A 248 12.49 17.95 6.20
N TYR A 249 11.35 18.62 5.99
CA TYR A 249 11.19 19.57 4.88
C TYR A 249 12.22 20.71 4.97
N VAL A 250 12.39 21.28 6.17
CA VAL A 250 13.39 22.33 6.42
C VAL A 250 14.81 21.79 6.26
N ALA A 251 15.08 20.60 6.82
CA ALA A 251 16.40 19.99 6.75
C ALA A 251 16.84 19.68 5.31
N LEU A 252 15.91 19.21 4.48
CA LEU A 252 16.17 18.87 3.09
C LEU A 252 16.10 20.08 2.15
N GLY A 253 15.71 21.26 2.64
CA GLY A 253 15.55 22.47 1.82
C GLY A 253 14.37 22.39 0.85
N LEU A 254 13.35 21.60 1.21
CA LEU A 254 12.14 21.40 0.44
C LEU A 254 11.16 22.56 0.68
N PRO A 255 10.21 22.82 -0.25
CA PRO A 255 9.07 23.67 0.05
C PRO A 255 8.25 23.09 1.21
N THR A 256 7.40 23.93 1.82
CA THR A 256 6.41 23.46 2.80
C THR A 256 5.54 22.34 2.22
N PRO A 257 4.96 21.47 3.06
CA PRO A 257 4.15 20.34 2.59
C PRO A 257 3.11 20.79 1.57
N GLN A 258 3.05 20.09 0.44
CA GLN A 258 2.11 20.37 -0.65
C GLN A 258 0.83 19.56 -0.45
N ALA A 259 -0.30 20.15 -0.85
CA ALA A 259 -1.60 19.50 -0.82
C ALA A 259 -1.57 18.12 -1.48
N TRP A 260 -2.21 17.17 -0.82
CA TRP A 260 -2.43 15.82 -1.26
C TRP A 260 -3.55 15.73 -2.28
N LYS A 261 -3.42 14.78 -3.20
CA LYS A 261 -4.40 14.42 -4.22
C LYS A 261 -4.76 12.94 -4.14
N VAL A 262 -5.87 12.55 -4.75
CA VAL A 262 -6.24 11.14 -4.87
C VAL A 262 -5.17 10.32 -5.61
N THR A 263 -4.42 10.93 -6.54
CA THR A 263 -3.28 10.27 -7.20
C THR A 263 -2.13 9.95 -6.25
N ASP A 264 -1.98 10.67 -5.14
CA ASP A 264 -0.98 10.37 -4.11
C ASP A 264 -1.33 9.08 -3.35
N VAL A 265 -2.63 8.82 -3.16
CA VAL A 265 -3.13 7.58 -2.56
C VAL A 265 -2.83 6.40 -3.50
N VAL A 266 -3.11 6.54 -4.79
CA VAL A 266 -2.83 5.50 -5.81
C VAL A 266 -1.32 5.23 -5.90
N ALA A 267 -0.49 6.27 -5.93
CA ALA A 267 0.97 6.13 -5.95
C ALA A 267 1.49 5.40 -4.70
N THR A 268 0.94 5.72 -3.52
CA THR A 268 1.29 5.06 -2.26
C THR A 268 0.84 3.60 -2.25
N ALA A 269 -0.35 3.30 -2.78
CA ALA A 269 -0.84 1.93 -2.93
C ALA A 269 0.08 1.10 -3.82
N ALA A 270 0.54 1.65 -4.95
CA ALA A 270 1.50 0.99 -5.84
C ALA A 270 2.81 0.61 -5.13
N VAL A 271 3.30 1.47 -4.24
CA VAL A 271 4.50 1.21 -3.42
C VAL A 271 4.25 0.05 -2.46
N VAL A 272 3.18 0.10 -1.66
CA VAL A 272 2.87 -0.95 -0.69
C VAL A 272 2.62 -2.29 -1.38
N ALA A 273 1.94 -2.28 -2.53
CA ALA A 273 1.72 -3.45 -3.37
C ALA A 273 3.02 -4.05 -3.88
N GLY A 274 3.91 -3.22 -4.44
CA GLY A 274 5.19 -3.65 -4.98
C GLY A 274 6.13 -4.26 -3.93
N ILE A 275 5.99 -3.86 -2.66
CA ILE A 275 6.82 -4.38 -1.56
C ILE A 275 6.22 -5.64 -0.94
N PHE A 276 4.92 -5.61 -0.61
CA PHE A 276 4.31 -6.61 0.28
C PHE A 276 3.29 -7.53 -0.41
N GLY A 277 2.67 -7.06 -1.49
CA GLY A 277 1.52 -7.67 -2.14
C GLY A 277 1.81 -8.25 -3.52
N THR A 278 3.08 -8.53 -3.82
CA THR A 278 3.55 -9.08 -5.11
C THR A 278 4.15 -10.47 -4.94
N GLY A 279 4.04 -11.29 -5.98
CA GLY A 279 4.56 -12.65 -6.02
C GLY A 279 4.63 -13.16 -7.46
N GLY A 280 5.48 -14.17 -7.69
CA GLY A 280 5.81 -14.67 -9.03
C GLY A 280 6.77 -13.78 -9.81
N GLY A 281 6.79 -13.93 -11.13
CA GLY A 281 7.63 -13.15 -12.04
C GLY A 281 9.10 -13.59 -12.07
N GLY A 282 9.42 -14.80 -11.60
CA GLY A 282 10.79 -15.33 -11.52
C GLY A 282 11.16 -16.21 -12.73
N GLU A 283 10.33 -16.20 -13.77
CA GLU A 283 10.40 -17.18 -14.87
C GLU A 283 11.70 -17.02 -15.66
N MET A 284 12.16 -15.78 -15.89
CA MET A 284 13.41 -15.51 -16.62
C MET A 284 14.63 -16.04 -15.87
N GLU A 285 14.79 -15.69 -14.59
CA GLU A 285 15.90 -16.15 -13.77
C GLU A 285 15.89 -17.69 -13.64
N SER A 286 14.71 -18.26 -13.48
CA SER A 286 14.50 -19.71 -13.43
C SER A 286 14.88 -20.40 -14.77
N ALA A 287 14.48 -19.82 -15.91
CA ALA A 287 14.82 -20.32 -17.24
C ALA A 287 16.33 -20.24 -17.51
N LEU A 288 16.99 -19.14 -17.15
CA LEU A 288 18.44 -18.99 -17.26
C LEU A 288 19.18 -20.00 -16.37
N ALA A 289 18.72 -20.23 -15.14
CA ALA A 289 19.29 -21.23 -14.26
C ALA A 289 19.18 -22.65 -14.84
N LEU A 290 18.04 -23.00 -15.44
CA LEU A 290 17.85 -24.27 -16.14
C LEU A 290 18.82 -24.41 -17.32
N LEU A 291 18.94 -23.39 -18.18
CA LEU A 291 19.84 -23.40 -19.33
C LEU A 291 21.31 -23.59 -18.93
N GLU A 292 21.75 -22.92 -17.87
CA GLU A 292 23.13 -23.07 -17.39
C GLU A 292 23.36 -24.43 -16.71
N ALA A 293 22.38 -24.97 -15.98
CA ALA A 293 22.46 -26.32 -15.43
C ALA A 293 22.57 -27.38 -16.54
N GLN A 294 21.74 -27.28 -17.58
CA GLN A 294 21.76 -28.18 -18.74
C GLN A 294 23.05 -28.06 -19.55
N ALA A 295 23.60 -26.85 -19.70
CA ALA A 295 24.87 -26.64 -20.37
C ALA A 295 26.05 -27.26 -19.60
N LYS A 296 25.99 -27.23 -18.26
CA LYS A 296 27.06 -27.77 -17.40
C LYS A 296 27.01 -29.28 -17.24
N TYR A 297 25.82 -29.85 -17.03
CA TYR A 297 25.65 -31.26 -16.65
C TYR A 297 25.03 -32.13 -17.76
N GLY A 298 24.65 -31.53 -18.89
CA GLY A 298 23.83 -32.17 -19.93
C GLY A 298 22.34 -32.03 -19.63
N VAL A 299 21.48 -32.19 -20.64
CA VAL A 299 20.04 -31.92 -20.56
C VAL A 299 19.37 -32.68 -19.41
N ALA A 300 19.54 -33.99 -19.36
CA ALA A 300 18.86 -34.83 -18.38
C ALA A 300 19.31 -34.55 -16.94
N GLU A 301 20.62 -34.46 -16.70
CA GLU A 301 21.15 -34.25 -15.35
C GLU A 301 20.98 -32.79 -14.91
N GLY A 302 21.17 -31.83 -15.81
CA GLY A 302 20.94 -30.41 -15.53
C GLY A 302 19.49 -30.10 -15.18
N THR A 303 18.52 -30.74 -15.84
CA THR A 303 17.11 -30.64 -15.46
C THR A 303 16.87 -31.17 -14.05
N LYS A 304 17.41 -32.35 -13.70
CA LYS A 304 17.27 -32.89 -12.33
C LYS A 304 17.89 -31.96 -11.28
N VAL A 305 19.06 -31.39 -11.56
CA VAL A 305 19.71 -30.41 -10.69
C VAL A 305 18.80 -29.20 -10.49
N TRP A 306 18.25 -28.64 -11.56
CA TRP A 306 17.33 -27.51 -11.47
C TRP A 306 16.04 -27.85 -10.72
N GLU A 307 15.42 -29.01 -10.99
CA GLU A 307 14.21 -29.49 -10.30
C GLU A 307 14.45 -29.64 -8.79
N ALA A 308 15.61 -30.15 -8.39
CA ALA A 308 16.00 -30.27 -6.98
C ALA A 308 16.10 -28.90 -6.28
N PHE A 309 16.61 -27.87 -6.96
CA PHE A 309 16.71 -26.51 -6.40
C PHE A 309 15.40 -25.72 -6.45
N ARG A 310 14.43 -26.13 -7.28
CA ARG A 310 13.11 -25.48 -7.38
C ARG A 310 12.22 -25.76 -6.16
N SER A 311 12.56 -26.76 -5.34
CA SER A 311 11.84 -27.13 -4.10
C SER A 311 10.32 -27.29 -4.26
N GLN A 312 9.86 -27.70 -5.44
CA GLN A 312 8.42 -27.81 -5.75
C GLN A 312 7.68 -28.80 -4.82
N ASN A 313 8.37 -29.87 -4.41
CA ASN A 313 7.89 -30.87 -3.45
C ASN A 313 9.08 -31.31 -2.59
N ASP A 314 9.63 -30.40 -1.81
CA ASP A 314 10.75 -30.70 -0.92
C ASP A 314 10.32 -31.77 0.11
N PRO A 315 10.89 -32.99 0.08
CA PRO A 315 10.53 -34.05 1.01
C PRO A 315 10.96 -33.75 2.46
N GLU A 316 11.85 -32.77 2.66
CA GLU A 316 12.28 -32.31 3.98
C GLU A 316 11.36 -31.21 4.55
N ALA A 317 10.38 -30.74 3.78
CA ALA A 317 9.43 -29.73 4.24
C ALA A 317 8.51 -30.28 5.34
N ASN A 318 8.36 -29.53 6.43
CA ASN A 318 7.31 -29.80 7.43
C ASN A 318 5.94 -29.50 6.81
N THR A 319 5.16 -30.53 6.51
CA THR A 319 3.83 -30.39 5.89
C THR A 319 2.73 -30.23 6.94
N THR A 320 1.83 -29.27 6.75
CA THR A 320 0.57 -29.13 7.52
C THR A 320 -0.54 -30.04 7.02
N VAL A 321 -0.36 -30.65 5.84
CA VAL A 321 -1.27 -31.64 5.28
C VAL A 321 -0.89 -33.02 5.84
N HIS A 322 -1.76 -33.60 6.67
CA HIS A 322 -1.53 -34.87 7.35
C HIS A 322 -2.39 -36.00 6.77
N ASN A 323 -2.16 -37.24 7.22
CA ASN A 323 -3.01 -38.41 6.95
C ASN A 323 -3.16 -38.77 5.46
N GLY A 324 -2.14 -38.49 4.64
CA GLY A 324 -2.16 -38.81 3.21
C GLY A 324 -3.03 -37.88 2.36
N ALA A 325 -3.54 -36.78 2.93
CA ALA A 325 -4.17 -35.74 2.14
C ALA A 325 -3.15 -35.08 1.20
N THR A 326 -3.63 -34.61 0.05
CA THR A 326 -2.80 -33.94 -0.96
C THR A 326 -3.36 -32.55 -1.23
N PHE A 327 -2.49 -31.54 -1.25
CA PHE A 327 -2.81 -30.20 -1.70
C PHE A 327 -2.00 -29.90 -2.97
N PRO A 328 -2.58 -30.04 -4.18
CA PRO A 328 -1.86 -29.82 -5.43
C PRO A 328 -1.61 -28.32 -5.62
N TYR A 329 -0.42 -27.86 -5.20
CA TYR A 329 0.01 -26.47 -5.33
C TYR A 329 1.30 -26.37 -6.11
N GLY A 330 1.39 -25.39 -7.02
CA GLY A 330 2.60 -25.11 -7.79
C GLY A 330 3.03 -26.24 -8.75
N THR A 331 2.18 -27.24 -9.02
CA THR A 331 2.52 -28.36 -9.92
C THR A 331 2.62 -27.90 -11.37
N THR A 332 3.71 -28.25 -12.04
CA THR A 332 3.88 -27.99 -13.47
C THR A 332 3.12 -29.05 -14.28
N PRO A 333 2.21 -28.67 -15.19
CA PRO A 333 1.54 -29.62 -16.08
C PRO A 333 2.57 -30.39 -16.91
N ALA A 334 2.28 -31.65 -17.25
CA ALA A 334 3.17 -32.47 -18.08
C ALA A 334 3.42 -31.85 -19.47
N ASN A 335 2.45 -31.11 -20.01
CA ASN A 335 2.54 -30.40 -21.28
C ASN A 335 2.09 -28.95 -21.06
N PRO A 336 2.98 -28.05 -20.60
CA PRO A 336 2.61 -26.64 -20.48
C PRO A 336 2.42 -26.03 -21.87
N ALA A 337 1.28 -25.37 -22.07
CA ALA A 337 1.03 -24.59 -23.29
C ALA A 337 1.86 -23.30 -23.27
N GLY A 338 2.25 -22.82 -24.46
CA GLY A 338 2.87 -21.51 -24.64
C GLY A 338 4.35 -21.40 -24.26
N ARG A 339 5.08 -22.46 -23.93
CA ARG A 339 6.46 -22.35 -23.41
C ARG A 339 7.47 -21.70 -24.39
N ALA A 340 7.95 -20.49 -24.08
CA ALA A 340 9.05 -19.79 -24.74
C ALA A 340 10.34 -19.87 -23.92
N MET A 341 11.30 -20.71 -24.32
CA MET A 341 12.63 -20.71 -23.68
C MET A 341 13.57 -19.71 -24.38
N PRO A 342 14.29 -18.84 -23.65
CA PRO A 342 15.25 -17.94 -24.27
C PRO A 342 16.43 -18.72 -24.85
N ASP A 343 16.97 -18.25 -25.96
CA ASP A 343 18.22 -18.76 -26.51
C ASP A 343 19.35 -18.45 -25.53
N ARG A 344 20.13 -19.48 -25.17
CA ARG A 344 21.24 -19.34 -24.23
C ARG A 344 22.21 -18.24 -24.67
N GLY A 345 22.49 -17.30 -23.76
CA GLY A 345 23.39 -16.17 -24.02
C GLY A 345 22.80 -15.03 -24.86
N SER A 346 21.53 -15.12 -25.26
CA SER A 346 20.87 -14.05 -26.04
C SER A 346 20.32 -12.92 -25.17
N VAL A 347 19.98 -13.21 -23.91
CA VAL A 347 19.24 -12.35 -22.98
C VAL A 347 20.11 -11.18 -22.50
N THR A 348 19.53 -9.99 -22.48
CA THR A 348 20.14 -8.76 -22.00
C THR A 348 19.08 -7.98 -21.21
N PRO A 349 19.34 -7.60 -19.95
CA PRO A 349 18.39 -6.81 -19.17
C PRO A 349 18.24 -5.39 -19.73
N GLU A 350 17.04 -4.83 -19.63
CA GLU A 350 16.83 -3.41 -19.94
C GLU A 350 17.52 -2.50 -18.91
N PRO A 351 18.16 -1.40 -19.35
CA PRO A 351 18.76 -0.45 -18.45
C PRO A 351 17.69 0.24 -17.58
N GLU A 352 18.00 0.34 -16.29
CA GLU A 352 17.18 0.99 -15.26
C GLU A 352 17.31 2.51 -15.28
N VAL A 353 18.54 2.93 -15.53
CA VAL A 353 19.00 4.31 -15.44
C VAL A 353 19.96 4.60 -16.57
N VAL A 354 19.88 5.82 -17.08
CA VAL A 354 20.80 6.38 -18.07
C VAL A 354 21.24 7.78 -17.61
N ASP A 355 22.16 8.39 -18.35
CA ASP A 355 22.62 9.77 -18.16
C ASP A 355 23.09 10.10 -16.73
N GLN A 356 23.79 9.16 -16.10
CA GLN A 356 24.27 9.31 -14.73
C GLN A 356 25.37 10.37 -14.63
N THR A 357 25.25 11.31 -13.69
CA THR A 357 26.27 12.33 -13.41
C THR A 357 26.55 12.49 -11.91
N GLY A 358 27.67 13.15 -11.58
CA GLY A 358 28.05 13.41 -10.19
C GLY A 358 28.18 12.14 -9.35
N SER A 359 27.62 12.14 -8.14
CA SER A 359 27.65 10.98 -7.23
C SER A 359 26.88 9.75 -7.73
N ALA A 360 26.10 9.87 -8.81
CA ALA A 360 25.45 8.73 -9.47
C ALA A 360 26.42 7.93 -10.34
N GLY A 361 27.36 8.60 -11.02
CA GLY A 361 28.31 7.99 -11.95
C GLY A 361 29.57 7.41 -11.29
N ILE A 362 29.81 7.74 -10.02
CA ILE A 362 30.94 7.22 -9.22
C ILE A 362 30.52 5.87 -8.61
N ALA A 363 30.41 4.83 -9.42
CA ALA A 363 30.17 3.48 -8.90
C ALA A 363 31.49 2.87 -8.37
N LYS A 364 31.65 2.79 -7.05
CA LYS A 364 32.15 1.52 -6.50
C LYS A 364 31.07 0.51 -6.83
N THR A 365 31.42 -0.51 -7.60
CA THR A 365 30.57 -1.65 -7.97
C THR A 365 29.88 -2.20 -6.71
N LEU A 366 28.63 -1.81 -6.48
CA LEU A 366 27.74 -2.53 -5.59
C LEU A 366 27.39 -3.82 -6.32
N LYS A 367 28.14 -4.89 -6.04
CA LYS A 367 27.68 -6.23 -6.37
C LYS A 367 26.36 -6.43 -5.61
N PRO A 368 25.28 -6.92 -6.26
CA PRO A 368 24.14 -7.43 -5.52
C PRO A 368 24.66 -8.54 -4.60
N LYS A 369 24.64 -8.31 -3.29
CA LYS A 369 25.00 -9.34 -2.31
C LYS A 369 23.85 -10.34 -2.29
N SER A 370 24.17 -11.60 -2.57
CA SER A 370 23.28 -12.72 -2.24
C SER A 370 22.96 -12.68 -0.76
N SER A 371 21.68 -12.88 -0.44
CA SER A 371 21.08 -12.83 0.89
C SER A 371 21.41 -14.04 1.77
N THR A 372 22.68 -14.38 1.93
CA THR A 372 23.12 -15.45 2.85
C THR A 372 24.29 -14.97 3.70
N GLY A 373 23.98 -14.31 4.81
CA GLY A 373 24.98 -13.81 5.73
C GLY A 373 24.40 -13.01 6.88
N ILE A 374 23.52 -13.62 7.67
CA ILE A 374 23.17 -13.07 8.98
C ILE A 374 24.45 -13.08 9.85
N LYS A 375 24.94 -11.90 10.22
CA LYS A 375 25.82 -11.76 11.38
C LYS A 375 24.98 -11.28 12.57
N PRO A 376 25.09 -11.93 13.75
CA PRO A 376 24.30 -11.56 14.93
C PRO A 376 24.69 -10.17 15.48
N PRO A 377 23.78 -9.53 16.24
CA PRO A 377 23.98 -8.18 16.74
C PRO A 377 24.87 -8.22 17.98
N ASN A 378 26.09 -7.71 17.86
CA ASN A 378 26.77 -7.07 18.98
C ASN A 378 27.94 -6.24 18.46
N LYS A 379 27.71 -4.92 18.39
CA LYS A 379 28.57 -3.89 18.95
C LYS A 379 27.87 -2.55 18.83
N ALA A 380 27.44 -2.02 19.98
CA ALA A 380 27.29 -0.59 20.14
C ALA A 380 28.63 0.07 19.77
N GLN A 381 28.66 0.82 18.67
CA GLN A 381 29.69 1.81 18.41
C GLN A 381 28.99 3.17 18.31
N GLY A 382 28.85 3.81 19.46
CA GLY A 382 28.79 5.26 19.47
C GLY A 382 30.17 5.80 19.10
N LYS A 383 30.26 6.55 17.99
CA LYS A 383 31.10 7.75 17.77
C LYS A 383 31.09 8.16 16.29
N GLU A 384 30.03 8.83 15.85
CA GLU A 384 30.01 9.87 14.81
C GLU A 384 28.74 10.70 15.02
N SER A 385 28.62 11.39 16.16
CA SER A 385 27.42 12.19 16.43
C SER A 385 27.34 13.34 15.42
N LEU A 386 26.44 13.19 14.45
CA LEU A 386 25.80 14.20 13.60
C LEU A 386 26.44 14.55 12.24
N LYS A 387 26.34 13.65 11.26
CA LYS A 387 26.23 14.07 9.86
C LYS A 387 24.83 13.78 9.30
N GLY A 388 24.26 14.84 8.72
CA GLY A 388 23.26 14.84 7.65
C GLY A 388 21.80 14.42 7.87
N ILE A 389 21.35 13.78 8.94
CA ILE A 389 19.95 13.25 9.12
C ILE A 389 19.62 12.01 8.23
N PHE A 390 19.91 11.95 6.93
CA PHE A 390 19.61 10.76 6.09
C PHE A 390 20.77 10.25 5.21
N ASP A 391 22.00 10.18 5.75
CA ASP A 391 23.17 9.73 4.98
C ASP A 391 23.12 8.25 4.54
N GLY A 392 22.39 7.42 5.29
CA GLY A 392 22.12 6.03 4.93
C GLY A 392 20.92 5.83 3.99
N GLY A 393 20.26 6.92 3.57
CA GLY A 393 18.93 6.91 2.97
C GLY A 393 17.81 6.86 4.01
N VAL A 394 16.57 7.02 3.55
CA VAL A 394 15.36 6.88 4.39
C VAL A 394 14.90 5.42 4.53
N PHE A 395 15.41 4.54 3.66
CA PHE A 395 15.20 3.09 3.72
C PHE A 395 16.52 2.37 4.00
N PRO A 396 16.58 1.40 4.93
CA PRO A 396 17.80 0.72 5.30
C PRO A 396 18.32 -0.24 4.20
N GLU A 397 19.62 -0.55 4.24
CA GLU A 397 20.24 -1.53 3.34
C GLU A 397 19.57 -2.91 3.49
N GLY A 398 19.18 -3.52 2.38
CA GLY A 398 18.49 -4.82 2.35
C GLY A 398 16.97 -4.75 2.58
N PHE A 399 16.37 -3.57 2.42
CA PHE A 399 14.95 -3.44 2.14
C PHE A 399 14.65 -4.12 0.79
N GLY A 400 13.87 -5.20 0.82
CA GLY A 400 13.67 -6.16 -0.27
C GLY A 400 13.22 -7.52 0.30
N PRO A 401 12.72 -8.47 -0.53
CA PRO A 401 12.00 -9.64 -0.05
C PRO A 401 12.88 -10.55 0.83
N LYS A 402 12.48 -10.67 2.09
CA LYS A 402 12.86 -11.73 3.02
C LYS A 402 11.58 -12.39 3.46
N GLY A 403 11.47 -13.71 3.29
CA GLY A 403 10.29 -14.46 3.74
C GLY A 403 10.06 -14.24 5.22
N MET A 404 8.87 -13.74 5.57
CA MET A 404 8.51 -13.29 6.91
C MET A 404 6.99 -13.27 7.10
N SER A 405 6.65 -13.10 8.36
CA SER A 405 5.36 -13.05 9.04
C SER A 405 4.89 -14.40 9.58
N ASN A 406 4.41 -14.37 10.82
CA ASN A 406 3.86 -15.52 11.53
C ASN A 406 2.36 -15.30 11.78
N ALA A 407 1.60 -16.39 11.80
CA ALA A 407 0.25 -16.42 12.32
C ALA A 407 0.03 -17.77 13.01
N LEU A 408 -0.62 -17.75 14.17
CA LEU A 408 -1.07 -18.94 14.88
C LEU A 408 -2.53 -18.75 15.24
N LEU A 409 -3.37 -19.71 14.87
CA LEU A 409 -4.79 -19.73 15.18
C LEU A 409 -5.12 -21.11 15.76
N VAL A 410 -5.80 -21.12 16.90
CA VAL A 410 -6.22 -22.34 17.60
C VAL A 410 -7.73 -22.27 17.75
N SER A 411 -8.43 -23.29 17.23
CA SER A 411 -9.89 -23.35 17.34
C SER A 411 -10.33 -23.56 18.78
N GLY A 412 -11.55 -23.13 19.11
CA GLY A 412 -12.13 -23.31 20.45
C GLY A 412 -12.17 -24.76 20.95
N ALA A 413 -12.23 -25.74 20.03
CA ALA A 413 -12.17 -27.17 20.38
C ALA A 413 -10.83 -27.60 21.02
N HIS A 414 -9.79 -26.76 20.89
CA HIS A 414 -8.45 -27.01 21.41
C HIS A 414 -8.01 -25.99 22.47
N THR A 415 -8.92 -25.14 22.95
CA THR A 415 -8.66 -24.15 24.01
C THR A 415 -9.46 -24.47 25.26
N GLU A 416 -8.95 -24.09 26.43
CA GLU A 416 -9.66 -24.29 27.70
C GLU A 416 -10.95 -23.43 27.78
N SER A 417 -10.94 -22.25 27.17
CA SER A 417 -12.07 -21.32 27.15
C SER A 417 -13.21 -21.76 26.24
N GLY A 418 -12.95 -22.67 25.29
CA GLY A 418 -13.88 -23.00 24.21
C GLY A 418 -13.97 -21.93 23.12
N ASN A 419 -13.27 -20.79 23.25
CA ASN A 419 -13.20 -19.73 22.24
C ASN A 419 -11.90 -19.86 21.43
N PRO A 420 -11.91 -19.52 20.14
CA PRO A 420 -10.69 -19.39 19.36
C PRO A 420 -9.65 -18.45 19.97
N VAL A 421 -8.36 -18.76 19.75
CA VAL A 421 -7.22 -17.92 20.16
C VAL A 421 -6.34 -17.68 18.94
N ALA A 422 -5.92 -16.43 18.74
CA ALA A 422 -5.06 -16.03 17.63
C ALA A 422 -3.87 -15.17 18.08
N VAL A 423 -2.72 -15.41 17.46
CA VAL A 423 -1.54 -14.55 17.54
C VAL A 423 -1.13 -14.20 16.13
N TYR A 424 -1.16 -12.90 15.84
CA TYR A 424 -0.75 -12.35 14.55
C TYR A 424 0.62 -11.67 14.68
N GLY A 425 1.54 -11.99 13.78
CA GLY A 425 2.88 -11.43 13.77
C GLY A 425 3.31 -10.99 12.37
N PRO A 426 2.66 -9.98 11.76
CA PRO A 426 3.16 -9.36 10.54
C PRO A 426 4.51 -8.70 10.81
N GLN A 427 5.49 -8.89 9.93
CA GLN A 427 6.85 -8.39 10.13
C GLN A 427 7.24 -7.37 9.06
N THR A 428 7.29 -6.11 9.46
CA THR A 428 7.64 -4.98 8.58
C THR A 428 8.89 -4.24 9.07
N SER A 429 9.84 -4.91 9.73
CA SER A 429 11.03 -4.28 10.37
C SER A 429 10.72 -3.18 11.41
N TYR A 430 11.77 -2.68 12.07
CA TYR A 430 11.71 -1.69 13.16
C TYR A 430 12.11 -0.29 12.68
N PHE A 431 11.35 0.29 11.74
CA PHE A 431 11.65 1.64 11.20
C PHE A 431 11.33 2.73 12.21
N ALA A 432 12.15 3.79 12.28
CA ALA A 432 11.89 4.97 13.11
C ALA A 432 11.99 6.23 12.25
N PRO A 433 10.86 6.89 11.88
CA PRO A 433 9.47 6.53 12.19
C PRO A 433 9.00 5.20 11.60
N GLN A 434 7.99 4.56 12.21
CA GLN A 434 7.39 3.34 11.68
C GLN A 434 6.59 3.63 10.41
N LEU A 435 6.64 2.75 9.41
CA LEU A 435 5.80 2.84 8.20
C LEU A 435 4.32 2.62 8.50
N LEU A 436 4.04 1.89 9.59
CA LEU A 436 2.72 1.67 10.13
C LEU A 436 2.37 2.69 11.21
N LEU A 437 1.08 2.96 11.34
CA LEU A 437 0.50 3.71 12.45
C LEU A 437 -0.71 2.95 12.99
N ARG A 438 -0.95 3.05 14.30
CA ARG A 438 -2.18 2.55 14.90
C ARG A 438 -3.27 3.61 14.82
N GLN A 439 -4.51 3.16 14.67
CA GLN A 439 -5.69 4.00 14.71
C GLN A 439 -6.92 3.21 15.16
N GLU A 440 -7.92 3.93 15.63
CA GLU A 440 -9.29 3.43 15.78
C GLU A 440 -10.23 4.31 14.97
N LEU A 441 -11.13 3.69 14.21
CA LEU A 441 -12.13 4.33 13.37
C LEU A 441 -13.52 3.92 13.85
N GLN A 442 -14.37 4.90 14.17
CA GLN A 442 -15.76 4.68 14.56
C GLN A 442 -16.69 5.63 13.80
N GLY A 443 -17.69 5.09 13.12
CA GLY A 443 -18.72 5.84 12.41
C GLY A 443 -19.65 4.96 11.59
N PRO A 444 -20.64 5.54 10.89
CA PRO A 444 -21.56 4.77 10.05
C PRO A 444 -20.83 3.91 8.99
N GLY A 445 -21.05 2.60 9.02
CA GLY A 445 -20.44 1.60 8.12
C GLY A 445 -18.93 1.38 8.33
N VAL A 446 -18.33 1.93 9.39
CA VAL A 446 -16.90 1.76 9.69
C VAL A 446 -16.68 1.65 11.20
N SER A 447 -16.20 0.51 11.66
CA SER A 447 -15.88 0.28 13.07
C SER A 447 -14.70 -0.68 13.18
N SER A 448 -13.51 -0.14 13.46
CA SER A 448 -12.30 -0.95 13.54
C SER A 448 -11.20 -0.31 14.38
N ARG A 449 -10.25 -1.14 14.82
CA ARG A 449 -8.98 -0.71 15.42
C ARG A 449 -7.87 -1.59 14.91
N GLY A 450 -6.71 -0.98 14.66
CA GLY A 450 -5.50 -1.72 14.33
C GLY A 450 -4.51 -0.82 13.62
N ILE A 451 -3.84 -1.39 12.62
CA ILE A 451 -2.74 -0.74 11.91
C ILE A 451 -3.08 -0.48 10.45
N ALA A 452 -2.47 0.57 9.92
CA ALA A 452 -2.44 0.86 8.49
C ALA A 452 -1.09 1.45 8.09
N PHE A 453 -0.75 1.37 6.81
CA PHE A 453 0.42 2.05 6.26
C PHE A 453 0.17 3.57 6.24
N ALA A 454 1.22 4.34 6.53
CA ALA A 454 1.22 5.77 6.33
C ALA A 454 0.80 6.11 4.90
N GLY A 455 -0.24 6.94 4.75
CA GLY A 455 -0.77 7.34 3.44
C GLY A 455 -1.87 6.43 2.90
N LEU A 456 -2.19 5.32 3.58
CA LEU A 456 -3.29 4.40 3.25
C LEU A 456 -4.18 4.10 4.48
N ASN A 457 -4.19 4.99 5.47
CA ASN A 457 -4.89 4.79 6.74
C ASN A 457 -6.36 5.23 6.71
N PHE A 458 -6.99 5.30 5.54
CA PHE A 458 -8.45 5.46 5.43
C PHE A 458 -9.20 4.20 5.91
N TYR A 459 -8.56 3.02 5.87
CA TYR A 459 -9.04 1.79 6.51
C TYR A 459 -7.98 1.19 7.42
N THR A 460 -8.41 0.43 8.42
CA THR A 460 -7.54 -0.49 9.15
C THR A 460 -7.21 -1.68 8.24
N LEU A 461 -5.93 -1.96 8.01
CA LEU A 461 -5.50 -3.02 7.10
C LEU A 461 -5.31 -4.36 7.82
N ILE A 462 -4.86 -4.31 9.08
CA ILE A 462 -4.71 -5.45 9.99
C ILE A 462 -5.22 -4.99 11.35
N GLY A 463 -6.06 -5.78 12.02
CA GLY A 463 -6.64 -5.37 13.28
C GLY A 463 -7.90 -6.15 13.65
N ARG A 464 -8.90 -5.43 14.14
CA ARG A 464 -10.17 -6.00 14.57
C ARG A 464 -11.36 -5.09 14.32
N GLY A 465 -12.51 -5.72 14.14
CA GLY A 465 -13.83 -5.12 14.26
C GLY A 465 -14.33 -5.29 15.71
N ALA A 466 -15.64 -5.18 15.91
CA ALA A 466 -16.23 -5.30 17.25
C ALA A 466 -16.02 -6.69 17.88
N ASP A 467 -16.32 -7.76 17.13
CA ASP A 467 -16.36 -9.16 17.58
C ASP A 467 -15.55 -10.13 16.70
N TYR A 468 -14.74 -9.60 15.78
CA TYR A 468 -13.84 -10.37 14.92
C TYR A 468 -12.49 -9.67 14.75
N SER A 469 -11.47 -10.42 14.33
CA SER A 469 -10.12 -9.93 14.05
C SER A 469 -9.56 -10.50 12.77
N TRP A 470 -8.61 -9.78 12.15
CA TRP A 470 -7.93 -10.24 10.95
C TRP A 470 -6.47 -9.79 10.90
N SER A 471 -5.66 -10.58 10.20
CA SER A 471 -4.29 -10.21 9.88
C SER A 471 -3.81 -10.89 8.60
N ALA A 472 -2.61 -10.53 8.17
CA ALA A 472 -1.98 -11.09 6.98
C ALA A 472 -0.53 -11.52 7.24
N THR A 473 -0.11 -12.56 6.51
CA THR A 473 1.29 -12.82 6.20
C THR A 473 1.48 -12.66 4.70
N SER A 474 2.65 -12.23 4.24
CA SER A 474 2.96 -12.21 2.80
C SER A 474 2.79 -13.61 2.21
N ALA A 475 2.18 -13.70 1.03
CA ALA A 475 2.09 -14.94 0.26
C ALA A 475 2.95 -14.83 -1.00
N GLY A 476 3.49 -15.96 -1.45
CA GLY A 476 4.37 -16.01 -2.62
C GLY A 476 3.67 -16.52 -3.88
N GLN A 477 2.33 -16.49 -3.95
CA GLN A 477 1.68 -17.03 -5.15
C GLN A 477 2.03 -16.21 -6.37
N ASP A 478 1.95 -16.87 -7.52
CA ASP A 478 2.24 -16.25 -8.78
C ASP A 478 1.06 -15.37 -9.23
N ILE A 479 1.28 -14.06 -9.23
CA ILE A 479 0.37 -13.06 -9.79
C ILE A 479 1.05 -12.24 -10.90
N THR A 480 2.23 -12.67 -11.35
CA THR A 480 3.05 -11.94 -12.32
C THR A 480 3.59 -12.90 -13.37
N ASP A 481 3.07 -12.81 -14.59
CA ASP A 481 3.57 -13.62 -15.70
C ASP A 481 4.68 -12.90 -16.46
N THR A 482 5.62 -13.67 -17.02
CA THR A 482 6.56 -13.19 -18.02
C THR A 482 6.21 -13.71 -19.42
N TYR A 483 6.12 -12.80 -20.40
CA TYR A 483 5.81 -13.10 -21.79
C TYR A 483 7.01 -12.86 -22.71
N ALA A 484 7.19 -13.72 -23.71
CA ALA A 484 8.05 -13.44 -24.86
C ALA A 484 7.21 -12.78 -25.96
N VAL A 485 7.62 -11.57 -26.38
CA VAL A 485 6.87 -10.75 -27.34
C VAL A 485 7.74 -10.51 -28.56
N GLU A 486 7.28 -10.93 -29.74
CA GLU A 486 8.04 -10.77 -30.99
C GLU A 486 8.28 -9.29 -31.33
N LEU A 487 9.53 -8.96 -31.65
CA LEU A 487 9.90 -7.65 -32.17
C LEU A 487 9.55 -7.53 -33.66
N CYS A 488 9.20 -6.34 -34.11
CA CYS A 488 8.82 -6.08 -35.49
C CYS A 488 9.40 -4.75 -36.01
N GLU A 489 9.34 -4.55 -37.33
CA GLU A 489 9.66 -3.28 -37.98
C GLU A 489 8.43 -2.78 -38.75
N PRO A 490 7.99 -1.52 -38.57
CA PRO A 490 6.79 -1.00 -39.25
C PRO A 490 6.82 -1.09 -40.77
N GLY A 491 8.02 -1.10 -41.37
CA GLY A 491 8.23 -1.25 -42.82
C GLY A 491 8.43 -2.68 -43.30
N GLY A 492 8.25 -3.70 -42.45
CA GLY A 492 8.49 -5.11 -42.80
C GLY A 492 9.97 -5.49 -42.94
N GLY A 493 10.88 -4.64 -42.43
CA GLY A 493 12.31 -4.96 -42.34
C GLY A 493 12.58 -6.13 -41.38
N THR A 494 13.79 -6.67 -41.43
CA THR A 494 14.22 -7.73 -40.51
C THR A 494 14.34 -7.18 -39.08
N PRO A 495 13.54 -7.65 -38.12
CA PRO A 495 13.64 -7.18 -36.74
C PRO A 495 14.97 -7.57 -36.12
N THR A 496 15.42 -6.78 -35.15
CA THR A 496 16.63 -7.03 -34.37
C THR A 496 16.33 -6.85 -32.90
N LYS A 497 17.25 -7.24 -32.01
CA LYS A 497 17.12 -6.92 -30.58
C LYS A 497 17.01 -5.41 -30.31
N ASN A 498 17.42 -4.53 -31.22
CA ASN A 498 17.34 -3.08 -31.05
C ASN A 498 16.05 -2.46 -31.62
N SER A 499 15.16 -3.26 -32.22
CA SER A 499 13.89 -2.78 -32.76
C SER A 499 13.04 -2.13 -31.66
N THR A 500 12.34 -1.07 -32.04
CA THR A 500 11.54 -0.22 -31.14
C THR A 500 10.04 -0.45 -31.27
N HIS A 501 9.64 -1.49 -32.01
CA HIS A 501 8.25 -1.90 -32.21
C HIS A 501 8.11 -3.40 -31.91
N TYR A 502 6.91 -3.81 -31.52
CA TYR A 502 6.57 -5.20 -31.22
C TYR A 502 5.23 -5.58 -31.85
N LEU A 503 5.03 -6.88 -32.02
CA LEU A 503 3.79 -7.41 -32.57
C LEU A 503 2.72 -7.44 -31.47
N PHE A 504 1.58 -6.82 -31.75
CA PHE A 504 0.38 -6.88 -30.92
C PHE A 504 -0.82 -7.19 -31.80
N ARG A 505 -1.40 -8.38 -31.69
CA ARG A 505 -2.58 -8.79 -32.48
C ARG A 505 -2.36 -8.57 -33.98
N ASN A 506 -1.23 -9.04 -34.49
CA ASN A 506 -0.77 -8.88 -35.88
C ASN A 506 -0.51 -7.42 -36.33
N GLN A 507 -0.43 -6.46 -35.41
CA GLN A 507 -0.05 -5.08 -35.70
C GLN A 507 1.33 -4.78 -35.14
N CYS A 508 2.20 -4.16 -35.96
CA CYS A 508 3.49 -3.69 -35.50
C CYS A 508 3.33 -2.33 -34.84
N VAL A 509 3.37 -2.28 -33.51
CA VAL A 509 3.08 -1.09 -32.71
C VAL A 509 4.31 -0.62 -31.92
N PRO A 510 4.47 0.68 -31.66
CA PRO A 510 5.65 1.20 -30.96
C PRO A 510 5.69 0.74 -29.50
N ILE A 511 6.90 0.46 -29.01
CA ILE A 511 7.18 0.32 -27.57
C ILE A 511 7.09 1.71 -26.94
N GLU A 512 6.34 1.82 -25.85
CA GLU A 512 6.26 3.07 -25.10
C GLU A 512 7.50 3.25 -24.24
N LYS A 513 8.12 4.44 -24.28
CA LYS A 513 9.25 4.80 -23.43
C LYS A 513 8.78 5.76 -22.33
N LEU A 514 9.06 5.40 -21.09
CA LEU A 514 8.73 6.17 -19.90
C LEU A 514 10.04 6.64 -19.27
N GLU A 515 10.15 7.93 -19.02
CA GLU A 515 11.37 8.53 -18.49
C GLU A 515 11.09 9.49 -17.34
N ARG A 516 11.99 9.50 -16.36
CA ARG A 516 11.99 10.47 -15.27
C ARG A 516 13.41 10.92 -14.98
N HIS A 517 13.69 12.19 -15.28
CA HIS A 517 14.95 12.80 -14.89
C HIS A 517 14.91 13.22 -13.42
N ASN A 518 15.90 12.75 -12.66
CA ASN A 518 16.07 13.05 -11.24
C ASN A 518 17.45 13.66 -10.99
N ALA A 519 17.47 14.70 -10.18
CA ALA A 519 18.69 15.33 -9.69
C ALA A 519 18.54 15.66 -8.21
N TRP A 520 19.64 15.57 -7.46
CA TRP A 520 19.69 15.89 -6.04
C TRP A 520 20.93 16.72 -5.71
N TYR A 521 20.85 17.43 -4.60
CA TYR A 521 21.91 18.31 -4.10
C TYR A 521 22.13 18.07 -2.60
N PRO A 522 23.33 18.34 -2.08
CA PRO A 522 23.60 18.31 -0.65
C PRO A 522 22.68 19.28 0.11
N SER A 523 22.25 18.88 1.30
CA SER A 523 21.43 19.70 2.20
C SER A 523 21.79 19.40 3.67
N LEU A 524 21.10 20.03 4.62
CA LEU A 524 21.26 19.68 6.04
C LEU A 524 20.72 18.28 6.37
N GLY A 525 19.79 17.80 5.52
CA GLY A 525 19.08 16.53 5.58
C GLY A 525 19.69 15.42 4.72
N SER A 526 20.73 15.70 3.92
CA SER A 526 21.45 14.72 3.11
C SER A 526 22.87 15.22 2.82
N SER A 527 23.90 14.51 3.27
CA SER A 527 25.30 14.88 2.98
C SER A 527 25.83 14.37 1.63
N GLU A 528 25.03 13.59 0.91
CA GLU A 528 25.40 13.03 -0.39
C GLU A 528 25.80 14.13 -1.39
N PRO A 529 26.94 13.99 -2.09
CA PRO A 529 27.32 14.94 -3.14
C PRO A 529 26.25 14.99 -4.23
N ALA A 530 26.15 16.13 -4.93
CA ALA A 530 25.19 16.30 -6.01
C ALA A 530 25.36 15.22 -7.10
N GLY A 531 24.24 14.81 -7.68
CA GLY A 531 24.20 13.80 -8.73
C GLY A 531 22.86 13.79 -9.43
N SER A 532 22.80 13.08 -10.55
CA SER A 532 21.57 12.90 -11.33
C SER A 532 21.57 11.61 -12.12
N TYR A 533 20.39 11.18 -12.53
CA TYR A 533 20.18 10.15 -13.54
C TYR A 533 18.80 10.31 -14.17
N THR A 534 18.56 9.61 -15.27
CA THR A 534 17.22 9.43 -15.84
C THR A 534 16.78 7.99 -15.62
N LEU A 535 15.69 7.79 -14.87
CA LEU A 535 15.00 6.50 -14.80
C LEU A 535 14.36 6.22 -16.17
N VAL A 536 14.49 4.98 -16.65
CA VAL A 536 13.91 4.54 -17.92
C VAL A 536 13.11 3.26 -17.70
N ALA A 537 11.90 3.22 -18.24
CA ALA A 537 11.13 1.99 -18.40
C ALA A 537 10.57 1.92 -19.82
N GLN A 538 10.43 0.70 -20.33
CA GLN A 538 9.76 0.43 -21.59
C GLN A 538 8.51 -0.39 -21.35
N ARG A 539 7.42 -0.04 -22.02
CA ARG A 539 6.11 -0.65 -21.80
C ARG A 539 5.47 -1.10 -23.09
N THR A 540 4.83 -2.26 -23.02
CA THR A 540 4.02 -2.85 -24.09
C THR A 540 2.59 -3.06 -23.57
N LYS A 541 1.68 -3.52 -24.45
CA LYS A 541 0.36 -3.99 -24.03
C LYS A 541 0.41 -5.31 -23.24
N TYR A 542 1.55 -6.00 -23.22
CA TYR A 542 1.80 -7.24 -22.49
C TYR A 542 2.64 -7.04 -21.21
N GLY A 543 2.81 -5.78 -20.78
CA GLY A 543 3.50 -5.44 -19.53
C GLY A 543 4.79 -4.65 -19.71
N ILE A 544 5.55 -4.52 -18.63
CA ILE A 544 6.81 -3.77 -18.56
C ILE A 544 7.94 -4.64 -19.12
N VAL A 545 8.72 -4.09 -20.04
CA VAL A 545 9.88 -4.77 -20.63
C VAL A 545 10.97 -4.89 -19.59
N THR A 546 11.43 -6.12 -19.34
CA THR A 546 12.51 -6.41 -18.39
C THR A 546 13.80 -6.80 -19.10
N HIS A 547 13.68 -7.51 -20.22
CA HIS A 547 14.84 -8.00 -20.98
C HIS A 547 14.55 -7.98 -22.49
N ARG A 548 15.62 -8.01 -23.28
CA ARG A 548 15.64 -8.33 -24.71
C ARG A 548 16.40 -9.64 -24.91
N GLY A 549 16.01 -10.43 -25.90
CA GLY A 549 16.74 -11.65 -26.23
C GLY A 549 16.29 -12.26 -27.53
N ALA A 550 16.43 -13.59 -27.63
CA ALA A 550 15.88 -14.35 -28.74
C ALA A 550 15.22 -15.63 -28.23
N VAL A 551 14.23 -16.12 -28.99
CA VAL A 551 13.60 -17.43 -28.82
C VAL A 551 13.62 -18.12 -30.18
N GLY A 552 14.33 -19.23 -30.30
CA GLY A 552 14.48 -19.95 -31.57
C GLY A 552 15.13 -19.09 -32.67
N GLY A 553 16.06 -18.21 -32.29
CA GLY A 553 16.75 -17.28 -33.18
C GLY A 553 15.96 -16.02 -33.54
N LYS A 554 14.67 -15.92 -33.18
CA LYS A 554 13.86 -14.73 -33.41
C LYS A 554 14.06 -13.71 -32.29
N PRO A 555 14.26 -12.41 -32.60
CA PRO A 555 14.42 -11.39 -31.57
C PRO A 555 13.09 -11.09 -30.86
N VAL A 556 13.12 -11.07 -29.52
CA VAL A 556 11.95 -10.84 -28.68
C VAL A 556 12.23 -9.86 -27.54
N LEU A 557 11.17 -9.26 -27.01
CA LEU A 557 11.12 -8.65 -25.69
C LEU A 557 10.65 -9.69 -24.67
N PHE A 558 11.14 -9.58 -23.44
CA PHE A 558 10.54 -10.27 -22.30
C PHE A 558 9.87 -9.24 -21.40
N THR A 559 8.56 -9.39 -21.19
CA THR A 559 7.73 -8.44 -20.45
C THR A 559 7.15 -9.08 -19.20
N LYS A 560 7.15 -8.37 -18.08
CA LYS A 560 6.44 -8.77 -16.86
C LYS A 560 5.09 -8.09 -16.79
N ASN A 561 4.04 -8.87 -16.52
CA ASN A 561 2.69 -8.38 -16.33
C ASN A 561 2.15 -8.84 -14.97
N ARG A 562 2.11 -7.92 -14.01
CA ARG A 562 1.43 -8.16 -12.74
C ARG A 562 -0.06 -7.98 -12.93
N SER A 563 -0.87 -8.93 -12.47
CA SER A 563 -2.34 -8.91 -12.65
C SER A 563 -3.02 -7.66 -12.06
N THR A 564 -2.42 -7.06 -11.03
CA THR A 564 -2.92 -5.83 -10.40
C THR A 564 -2.44 -4.53 -11.07
N TYR A 565 -1.57 -4.62 -12.09
CA TYR A 565 -1.05 -3.44 -12.78
C TYR A 565 -2.19 -2.64 -13.44
N GLY A 566 -2.27 -1.35 -13.14
CA GLY A 566 -3.36 -0.47 -13.55
C GLY A 566 -4.64 -0.62 -12.71
N ASN A 567 -4.56 -1.26 -11.54
CA ASN A 567 -5.67 -1.45 -10.61
C ASN A 567 -5.22 -1.48 -9.13
N GLU A 568 -4.24 -0.66 -8.75
CA GLU A 568 -3.66 -0.70 -7.39
C GLU A 568 -4.70 -0.44 -6.29
N VAL A 569 -5.62 0.48 -6.54
CA VAL A 569 -6.66 0.81 -5.56
C VAL A 569 -7.75 -0.27 -5.44
N GLY A 570 -7.78 -1.27 -6.32
CA GLY A 570 -8.83 -2.29 -6.33
C GLY A 570 -8.95 -3.06 -5.03
N SER A 571 -7.80 -3.40 -4.42
CA SER A 571 -7.74 -4.10 -3.13
C SER A 571 -8.38 -3.31 -1.96
N ALA A 572 -8.58 -1.99 -2.12
CA ALA A 572 -9.27 -1.18 -1.11
C ALA A 572 -10.71 -1.66 -0.84
N LEU A 573 -11.35 -2.35 -1.79
CA LEU A 573 -12.68 -2.92 -1.61
C LEU A 573 -12.70 -3.98 -0.49
N GLY A 574 -11.76 -4.93 -0.52
CA GLY A 574 -11.66 -5.93 0.54
C GLY A 574 -11.42 -5.31 1.91
N PHE A 575 -10.55 -4.29 1.98
CA PHE A 575 -10.30 -3.56 3.23
C PHE A 575 -11.50 -2.74 3.70
N MET A 576 -12.24 -2.13 2.78
CA MET A 576 -13.48 -1.41 3.10
C MET A 576 -14.46 -2.35 3.81
N LEU A 577 -14.64 -3.57 3.27
CA LEU A 577 -15.53 -4.59 3.82
C LEU A 577 -15.03 -5.13 5.16
N PHE A 578 -13.72 -5.38 5.33
CA PHE A 578 -13.15 -5.77 6.63
C PHE A 578 -13.40 -4.76 7.75
N ASN A 579 -13.62 -3.49 7.41
CA ASN A 579 -13.86 -2.43 8.37
C ASN A 579 -15.35 -2.16 8.62
N ASP A 580 -16.23 -2.81 7.86
CA ASP A 580 -17.68 -2.60 7.93
C ASP A 580 -18.33 -3.67 8.81
N PRO A 581 -18.85 -3.31 10.00
CA PRO A 581 -19.51 -4.27 10.89
C PRO A 581 -20.80 -4.84 10.30
N ASP A 582 -21.41 -4.22 9.28
CA ASP A 582 -22.58 -4.73 8.57
C ASP A 582 -22.21 -5.69 7.43
N ALA A 583 -20.94 -5.78 7.07
CA ALA A 583 -20.45 -6.67 6.01
C ALA A 583 -19.89 -7.99 6.55
N ILE A 584 -19.30 -7.99 7.75
CA ILE A 584 -18.60 -9.15 8.31
C ILE A 584 -19.38 -9.68 9.53
N HIS A 585 -20.05 -10.81 9.35
CA HIS A 585 -20.76 -11.51 10.43
C HIS A 585 -20.27 -12.94 10.64
N SER A 586 -19.36 -13.41 9.79
CA SER A 586 -18.85 -14.77 9.80
C SER A 586 -17.50 -14.88 9.09
N ALA A 587 -16.82 -16.01 9.32
CA ALA A 587 -15.66 -16.44 8.55
C ALA A 587 -15.92 -16.46 7.02
N GLN A 588 -17.13 -16.82 6.58
CA GLN A 588 -17.47 -16.87 5.16
C GLN A 588 -17.58 -15.46 4.57
N ASP A 589 -18.18 -14.52 5.30
CA ASP A 589 -18.25 -13.12 4.86
C ASP A 589 -16.85 -12.50 4.75
N PHE A 590 -15.98 -12.82 5.72
CA PHE A 590 -14.56 -12.44 5.65
C PHE A 590 -13.87 -13.00 4.40
N GLN A 591 -14.04 -14.29 4.12
CA GLN A 591 -13.46 -14.89 2.91
C GLN A 591 -14.00 -14.24 1.63
N ASN A 592 -15.30 -13.96 1.56
CA ASN A 592 -15.93 -13.24 0.44
C ASN A 592 -15.43 -11.80 0.30
N ALA A 593 -15.14 -11.11 1.41
CA ALA A 593 -14.51 -9.81 1.38
C ALA A 593 -13.07 -9.90 0.86
N ALA A 594 -12.31 -10.89 1.36
CA ALA A 594 -10.91 -11.13 1.00
C ALA A 594 -10.71 -11.49 -0.48
N THR A 595 -11.72 -12.04 -1.19
CA THR A 595 -11.64 -12.25 -2.65
C THR A 595 -11.47 -10.96 -3.44
N ASN A 596 -11.82 -9.81 -2.86
CA ASN A 596 -11.67 -8.50 -3.50
C ASN A 596 -10.28 -7.89 -3.30
N ILE A 597 -9.34 -8.63 -2.70
CA ILE A 597 -7.95 -8.22 -2.53
C ILE A 597 -7.11 -8.89 -3.63
N GLY A 598 -6.79 -8.12 -4.67
CA GLY A 598 -6.00 -8.61 -5.82
C GLY A 598 -4.52 -8.84 -5.50
N TYR A 599 -4.03 -8.29 -4.38
CA TYR A 599 -2.67 -8.51 -3.88
C TYR A 599 -2.47 -9.90 -3.26
N THR A 600 -1.23 -10.39 -3.30
CA THR A 600 -0.88 -11.71 -2.75
C THR A 600 -0.66 -11.71 -1.24
N PHE A 601 -1.64 -12.20 -0.49
CA PHE A 601 -1.55 -12.36 0.96
C PHE A 601 -2.23 -13.65 1.44
N ASN A 602 -1.72 -14.17 2.54
CA ASN A 602 -2.41 -15.14 3.37
C ASN A 602 -3.15 -14.36 4.45
N TRP A 603 -4.48 -14.37 4.40
CA TRP A 603 -5.37 -13.74 5.36
C TRP A 603 -5.83 -14.72 6.41
N PHE A 604 -5.89 -14.24 7.64
CA PHE A 604 -6.35 -14.99 8.80
C PHE A 604 -7.49 -14.23 9.46
N TYR A 605 -8.48 -14.96 9.93
CA TYR A 605 -9.66 -14.44 10.60
C TYR A 605 -9.94 -15.24 11.86
N THR A 606 -10.41 -14.55 12.90
CA THR A 606 -10.89 -15.16 14.14
C THR A 606 -12.06 -14.36 14.68
N ASP A 607 -13.15 -15.06 15.04
CA ASP A 607 -14.24 -14.52 15.86
C ASP A 607 -14.45 -15.40 17.11
N LYS A 608 -15.59 -15.27 17.79
CA LYS A 608 -15.91 -16.04 19.00
C LYS A 608 -16.10 -17.55 18.77
N THR A 609 -16.36 -18.01 17.54
CA THR A 609 -16.63 -19.43 17.20
C THR A 609 -15.62 -20.00 16.20
N ASP A 610 -15.21 -19.22 15.23
CA ASP A 610 -14.55 -19.68 14.02
C ASP A 610 -13.16 -19.08 13.84
N ILE A 611 -12.30 -19.86 13.20
CA ILE A 611 -11.07 -19.39 12.57
C ILE A 611 -11.17 -19.64 11.08
N ALA A 612 -10.59 -18.75 10.27
CA ALA A 612 -10.52 -18.94 8.84
C ALA A 612 -9.19 -18.49 8.24
N TYR A 613 -8.89 -19.08 7.09
CA TYR A 613 -7.74 -18.76 6.25
C TYR A 613 -8.24 -18.47 4.84
N PHE A 614 -7.61 -17.49 4.17
CA PHE A 614 -7.84 -17.21 2.77
C PHE A 614 -6.56 -16.75 2.08
N ASN A 615 -6.25 -17.31 0.92
CA ASN A 615 -5.12 -16.87 0.10
C ASN A 615 -5.64 -15.95 -1.02
N SER A 616 -5.53 -14.63 -0.83
CA SER A 616 -6.03 -13.64 -1.80
C SER A 616 -4.99 -13.37 -2.86
N GLY A 617 -5.42 -13.12 -4.10
CA GLY A 617 -4.63 -12.52 -5.16
C GLY A 617 -5.16 -12.89 -6.55
N ASP A 618 -5.03 -11.98 -7.50
CA ASP A 618 -5.55 -12.13 -8.85
C ASP A 618 -4.65 -13.06 -9.66
N LYS A 619 -4.91 -14.36 -9.56
CA LYS A 619 -4.15 -15.40 -10.28
C LYS A 619 -4.51 -15.33 -11.77
N PRO A 620 -3.53 -15.27 -12.68
CA PRO A 620 -3.76 -15.45 -14.11
C PRO A 620 -4.54 -16.75 -14.35
N GLY A 621 -5.74 -16.66 -14.94
CA GLY A 621 -6.66 -17.79 -15.04
C GLY A 621 -6.34 -18.73 -16.22
N PRO A 622 -6.86 -19.98 -16.23
CA PRO A 622 -6.80 -20.86 -17.41
C PRO A 622 -7.52 -20.29 -18.65
N ALA A 623 -8.34 -19.24 -18.48
CA ALA A 623 -8.95 -18.50 -19.58
C ALA A 623 -7.93 -17.71 -20.42
N ASP A 624 -6.72 -17.49 -19.91
CA ASP A 624 -5.55 -17.05 -20.68
C ASP A 624 -4.82 -18.21 -21.38
N ARG A 625 -5.13 -19.48 -21.04
CA ARG A 625 -4.60 -20.67 -21.73
C ARG A 625 -5.62 -21.38 -22.62
N GLY A 626 -6.78 -20.75 -22.87
CA GLY A 626 -7.96 -21.38 -23.50
C GLY A 626 -8.77 -20.51 -24.46
N ARG A 627 -8.52 -19.21 -24.58
CA ARG A 627 -8.74 -18.52 -25.87
C ARG A 627 -7.62 -18.96 -26.81
N PRO A 628 -7.77 -18.96 -28.15
CA PRO A 628 -6.58 -18.93 -28.98
C PRO A 628 -5.81 -17.70 -28.50
N GLU A 629 -4.69 -17.93 -27.80
CA GLU A 629 -3.67 -16.90 -27.69
C GLU A 629 -3.47 -16.43 -29.13
N PRO A 630 -3.53 -15.13 -29.40
CA PRO A 630 -3.12 -14.68 -30.72
C PRO A 630 -1.71 -15.25 -30.94
N ALA A 631 -1.42 -15.74 -32.15
CA ALA A 631 -0.25 -16.59 -32.45
C ALA A 631 1.12 -15.91 -32.18
N ASP A 632 1.10 -14.71 -31.59
CA ASP A 632 2.18 -13.82 -31.18
C ASP A 632 2.51 -13.86 -29.68
N LEU A 633 1.90 -14.74 -28.88
CA LEU A 633 2.17 -14.89 -27.44
C LEU A 633 2.71 -16.27 -27.08
N GLU A 634 3.85 -16.28 -26.38
CA GLU A 634 4.41 -17.45 -25.72
C GLU A 634 4.78 -17.06 -24.26
N HIS A 635 4.34 -17.88 -23.30
CA HIS A 635 4.65 -17.83 -21.86
C HIS A 635 6.02 -18.45 -21.53
N LEU A 636 6.77 -17.89 -20.60
CA LEU A 636 8.06 -18.47 -20.14
C LEU A 636 7.92 -19.68 -19.22
#